data_AF-A0A2C9GSP5-F1
#
_entry.id   AF-A0A2C9GSP5-F1
#
_cell.length_a   1.000
_cell.length_b   1.000
_cell.length_c   1.000
_cell.angle_alpha   90.00
_cell.angle_beta   90.00
_cell.angle_gamma   90.00
#
_symmetry.space_group_name_H-M   'P 1'
#
loop_
_entity.id
_entity.type
_entity.pdbx_description
1 polymer ?
#
loop_
_entity_poly.entity_id
_entity_poly.type
_entity_poly.pdbx_seq_one_letter_code
_entity_poly.pdbx_strand_id
1 'polypeptide(L)' 'MNFAYLLFLVFAMVGLLGSMVEAQKPCGPSARVRCNTHCKSLSQVPYCVDDKCTCLDEVEK' A
#
# COMPACT_ATOMS: atom_id res chain seq x y z
N MET A 1 -8.85 -9.24 38.12
CA MET A 1 -8.57 -9.32 36.66
C MET A 1 -7.42 -8.37 36.36
N ASN A 2 -6.32 -8.88 35.81
CA ASN A 2 -5.06 -8.14 35.65
C ASN A 2 -5.16 -7.06 34.56
N PHE A 3 -5.42 -5.82 34.95
CA PHE A 3 -5.49 -4.63 34.07
C PHE A 3 -4.22 -4.45 33.22
N ALA A 4 -3.06 -4.86 33.75
CA ALA A 4 -1.79 -4.86 33.04
C ALA A 4 -1.83 -5.73 31.76
N TYR A 5 -2.54 -6.86 31.79
CA TYR A 5 -2.63 -7.77 30.63
C TYR A 5 -3.47 -7.18 29.50
N LEU A 6 -4.53 -6.45 29.87
CA LEU A 6 -5.37 -5.71 28.92
C LEU A 6 -4.59 -4.60 28.22
N LEU A 7 -3.78 -3.85 28.98
CA LEU A 7 -2.91 -2.81 28.40
C LEU A 7 -1.90 -3.39 27.43
N PHE A 8 -1.25 -4.52 27.77
CA PHE A 8 -0.31 -5.20 26.88
C PHE A 8 -0.98 -5.66 25.57
N LEU A 9 -2.19 -6.23 25.64
CA LEU A 9 -2.94 -6.64 24.45
C LEU A 9 -3.30 -5.46 23.56
N VAL A 10 -3.70 -4.33 24.14
CA VAL A 10 -4.01 -3.11 23.37
C VAL A 10 -2.76 -2.57 22.69
N PHE A 11 -1.62 -2.49 23.38
CA PHE A 11 -0.37 -2.06 22.77
C PHE A 11 0.10 -2.98 21.63
N ALA A 12 -0.05 -4.30 21.80
CA ALA A 12 0.27 -5.26 20.75
C ALA A 12 -0.63 -5.09 19.51
N MET A 13 -1.94 -4.91 19.71
CA MET A 13 -2.90 -4.64 18.64
C MET A 13 -2.60 -3.32 17.90
N VAL A 14 -2.29 -2.25 18.63
CA VAL A 14 -1.95 -0.95 18.02
C VAL A 14 -0.64 -1.02 17.24
N GLY A 15 0.37 -1.75 17.74
CA GLY A 15 1.62 -1.99 17.01
C GLY A 15 1.43 -2.75 15.69
N LEU A 16 0.50 -3.71 15.65
CA LEU A 16 0.14 -4.45 14.44
C LEU A 16 -0.63 -3.61 13.40
N LEU A 17 -1.35 -2.57 13.84
CA LEU A 17 -2.11 -1.69 12.94
C LEU A 17 -1.23 -0.57 12.35
N GLY A 18 -0.17 -0.15 13.05
CA GLY A 18 0.75 0.91 12.61
C GLY A 18 1.53 0.57 11.32
N SER A 19 1.79 -0.72 11.07
CA SER A 19 2.50 -1.22 9.89
C SER A 19 1.67 -1.18 8.59
N MET A 20 0.39 -0.81 8.66
CA MET A 20 -0.47 -0.68 7.48
C MET A 20 -0.33 0.68 6.78
N VAL A 21 0.27 1.68 7.42
CA VAL A 21 0.47 3.03 6.83
C VAL A 21 1.52 3.01 5.71
N GLU A 22 2.53 2.14 5.80
CA GLU A 22 3.55 2.00 4.76
C GLU A 22 3.05 1.25 3.51
N ALA A 23 1.90 0.59 3.60
CA ALA A 23 1.25 -0.03 2.45
C ALA A 23 0.58 0.99 1.49
N GLN A 24 0.45 2.26 1.90
CA GLN A 24 -0.22 3.31 1.12
C GLN A 24 0.70 4.11 0.18
N LYS A 25 1.97 3.73 0.03
CA LYS A 25 2.87 4.33 -0.99
C LYS A 25 2.98 3.42 -2.21
N PRO A 26 1.98 3.37 -3.11
CA PRO A 26 1.95 2.47 -4.26
C PRO A 26 3.11 2.69 -5.25
N CYS A 27 3.88 3.79 -5.13
CA CYS A 27 5.02 4.10 -5.99
C CYS A 27 6.40 3.87 -5.35
N GLY A 28 6.47 3.41 -4.09
CA GLY A 28 7.72 2.94 -3.49
C GLY A 28 8.28 1.71 -4.22
N PRO A 29 9.59 1.39 -4.11
CA PRO A 29 10.23 0.32 -4.87
C PRO A 29 9.54 -1.05 -4.72
N SER A 30 9.00 -1.35 -3.54
CA SER A 30 8.27 -2.60 -3.26
C SER A 30 6.83 -2.59 -3.78
N ALA A 31 6.18 -1.42 -3.80
CA ALA A 31 4.78 -1.26 -4.20
C ALA A 31 4.61 -0.97 -5.71
N ARG A 32 5.68 -0.50 -6.38
CA ARG A 32 5.72 -0.29 -7.84
C ARG A 32 5.43 -1.56 -8.62
N VAL A 33 5.83 -2.72 -8.08
CA VAL A 33 5.49 -4.04 -8.65
C VAL A 33 3.99 -4.27 -8.62
N ARG A 34 3.30 -3.91 -7.53
CA ARG A 34 1.84 -4.02 -7.41
C ARG A 34 1.13 -3.07 -8.38
N CYS A 35 1.58 -1.82 -8.47
CA CYS A 35 1.08 -0.84 -9.44
C CYS A 35 1.21 -1.35 -10.88
N ASN A 36 2.38 -1.87 -11.26
CA ASN A 36 2.64 -2.42 -12.58
C ASN A 36 1.75 -3.63 -12.90
N THR A 37 1.64 -4.59 -11.97
CA THR A 37 0.76 -5.76 -12.17
C THR A 37 -0.70 -5.36 -12.31
N HIS A 38 -1.16 -4.38 -11.52
CA HIS A 38 -2.51 -3.85 -11.60
C HIS A 38 -2.79 -3.18 -12.96
N CYS A 39 -1.95 -2.22 -13.38
CA CYS A 39 -2.16 -1.53 -14.65
C CYS A 39 -1.99 -2.47 -15.85
N LYS A 40 -1.07 -3.44 -15.78
CA LYS A 40 -0.92 -4.46 -16.82
C LYS A 40 -2.16 -5.35 -16.97
N SER A 41 -2.88 -5.63 -15.88
CA SER A 41 -4.16 -6.38 -15.96
C SER A 41 -5.26 -5.61 -16.70
N LEU A 42 -5.13 -4.29 -16.79
CA LEU A 42 -6.03 -3.38 -17.50
C LEU A 42 -5.50 -3.02 -18.89
N SER A 43 -4.38 -3.61 -19.35
CA SER A 43 -3.66 -3.20 -20.57
C SER A 43 -3.28 -1.71 -20.58
N GLN A 44 -2.91 -1.18 -19.42
CA GLN A 44 -2.53 0.22 -19.22
C GLN A 44 -1.10 0.34 -18.69
N VAL A 45 -0.48 1.50 -18.90
CA VAL A 45 0.87 1.81 -18.42
C VAL A 45 0.81 2.34 -16.98
N PRO A 46 1.59 1.78 -16.04
CA PRO A 46 1.69 2.33 -14.70
C PRO A 46 2.45 3.66 -14.71
N TYR A 47 1.80 4.70 -14.19
CA TYR A 47 2.35 6.03 -13.99
C TYR A 47 2.30 6.40 -12.51
N CYS A 48 3.37 7.01 -12.01
CA CYS A 48 3.53 7.33 -10.59
C CYS A 48 3.70 8.84 -10.41
N VAL A 49 2.77 9.47 -9.71
CA VAL A 49 2.76 10.92 -9.41
C VAL A 49 2.43 11.12 -7.95
N ASP A 50 3.22 11.91 -7.22
CA ASP A 50 2.99 12.23 -5.80
C ASP A 50 2.71 10.97 -4.94
N ASP A 51 3.55 9.95 -5.08
CA ASP A 51 3.41 8.63 -4.43
C ASP A 51 2.12 7.85 -4.79
N LYS A 52 1.28 8.34 -5.71
CA LYS A 52 0.08 7.66 -6.20
C LYS A 52 0.33 6.95 -7.52
N CYS A 53 -0.15 5.72 -7.61
CA CYS A 53 -0.17 4.95 -8.84
C CYS A 53 -1.41 5.34 -9.66
N THR A 54 -1.23 5.63 -10.93
CA THR A 54 -2.29 5.90 -11.92
C THR A 54 -2.01 5.04 -13.14
N CYS A 55 -3.03 4.37 -13.67
CA CYS A 55 -2.91 3.62 -14.90
C CYS A 55 -3.33 4.53 -16.06
N LEU A 56 -2.44 4.76 -17.02
CA LEU A 56 -2.73 5.54 -18.21
C LEU A 56 -2.96 4.57 -19.38
N ASP A 57 -3.98 4.84 -20.20
CA ASP A 57 -4.13 4.14 -21.46
C ASP A 57 -2.87 4.33 -22.30
N GLU A 58 -2.41 3.24 -22.94
CA GLU A 58 -1.44 3.36 -24.01
C GLU A 58 -2.10 4.22 -25.08
N VAL A 59 -1.71 5.49 -25.17
CA VAL A 59 -2.10 6.35 -26.28
C VAL A 59 -1.51 5.69 -27.51
N GLU A 60 -2.35 4.89 -28.19
CA GLU A 60 -2.09 4.36 -29.52
C GLU A 60 -1.59 5.54 -30.36
N LYS A 61 -0.31 5.47 -30.73
CA LYS A 61 0.33 6.42 -31.63
C LYS A 61 0.41 5.79 -33.01
#